data_AF-A0A6A9QGF4-F1
#
_entry.id   AF-A0A6A9QGF4-F1
#
_cell.length_a   1.000
_cell.length_b   1.000
_cell.length_c   1.000
_cell.angle_alpha   90.00
_cell.angle_beta   90.00
_cell.angle_gamma   90.00
#
_symmetry.space_group_name_H-M   'P 1'
#
loop_
_entity.id
_entity.type
_entity.pdbx_description
1 polymer ?
#
loop_
_entity_poly.entity_id
_entity_poly.type
_entity_poly.pdbx_seq_one_letter_code
_entity_poly.pdbx_strand_id
1 'polypeptide(L)'
;MLLLILTATLSVIEGINIYKGILFSSYLIDFGKRVQGLVFILVASLLPVLFIFFSFYLVVQSELLVLGVILALSYLPKIILWKYYHYSSNYIPSLTNAVKWYVINYIIKMDFILPMYISLLGLNYLLVFILVGLITRMIAIIIIRNFKPLFLKIIRLNLPQVENLSSILVISTLLIVLHDSI
;
A
#
# COMPACT_ATOMS: atom_id res chain seq x y z
N MET A 1 22.18 -4.65 -2.52
CA MET A 1 21.99 -3.55 -1.54
C MET A 1 21.03 -2.47 -2.05
N LEU A 2 21.22 -1.96 -3.27
CA LEU A 2 20.34 -0.94 -3.87
C LEU A 2 18.84 -1.35 -3.92
N LEU A 3 18.52 -2.57 -4.35
CA LEU A 3 17.14 -3.07 -4.42
C LEU A 3 16.45 -3.09 -3.05
N LEU A 4 17.20 -3.38 -1.98
CA LEU A 4 16.71 -3.36 -0.59
C LEU A 4 16.36 -1.94 -0.14
N ILE A 5 17.23 -0.97 -0.47
CA ILE A 5 16.98 0.46 -0.19
C ILE A 5 15.74 0.93 -0.94
N LEU A 6 15.64 0.61 -2.24
CA LEU A 6 14.48 0.97 -3.06
C LEU A 6 13.18 0.33 -2.54
N THR A 7 13.24 -0.92 -2.08
CA THR A 7 12.08 -1.60 -1.49
C THR A 7 11.66 -0.92 -0.19
N ALA A 8 12.62 -0.53 0.65
CA ALA A 8 12.34 0.19 1.90
C ALA A 8 11.77 1.59 1.64
N THR A 9 12.32 2.36 0.69
CA THR A 9 11.79 3.70 0.36
C THR A 9 10.37 3.62 -0.20
N LEU A 10 10.13 2.64 -1.08
CA LEU A 10 8.81 2.39 -1.63
C LEU A 10 7.81 1.98 -0.54
N SER A 11 8.24 1.16 0.42
CA SER A 11 7.45 0.83 1.60
C SER A 11 7.10 2.03 2.48
N VAL A 12 8.04 2.97 2.67
CA VAL A 12 7.77 4.23 3.39
C VAL A 12 6.71 5.05 2.67
N ILE A 13 6.84 5.21 1.35
CA ILE A 13 5.88 5.95 0.51
C ILE A 13 4.47 5.34 0.65
N GLU A 14 4.38 4.02 0.51
CA GLU A 14 3.14 3.25 0.66
C GLU A 14 2.57 3.31 2.09
N GLY A 15 3.46 3.33 3.09
CA GLY A 15 3.12 3.39 4.50
C GLY A 15 2.59 4.75 4.94
N ILE A 16 2.97 5.85 4.29
CA ILE A 16 2.46 7.21 4.58
C ILE A 16 1.16 7.50 3.81
N ASN A 17 0.85 6.74 2.75
CA ASN A 17 -0.36 6.96 1.97
C ASN A 17 -1.62 6.81 2.84
N ILE A 18 -2.30 7.93 3.09
CA ILE A 18 -3.44 8.02 4.01
C ILE A 18 -4.56 7.05 3.65
N TYR A 19 -4.69 6.72 2.37
CA TYR A 19 -5.76 5.89 1.91
C TYR A 19 -5.46 4.39 1.96
N LYS A 20 -4.20 4.02 2.20
CA LYS A 20 -3.78 2.62 2.40
C LYS A 20 -3.90 2.19 3.87
N GLY A 21 -5.03 2.58 4.45
CA GLY A 21 -5.52 2.11 5.75
C GLY A 21 -5.43 3.12 6.91
N ILE A 22 -4.59 4.15 6.80
CA ILE A 22 -4.43 5.17 7.85
C ILE A 22 -5.75 5.94 8.11
N LEU A 23 -6.51 6.27 7.06
CA LEU A 23 -7.78 6.98 7.16
C LEU A 23 -8.81 6.20 7.99
N PHE A 24 -8.95 4.90 7.74
CA PHE A 24 -9.87 4.05 8.49
C PHE A 24 -9.45 3.89 9.95
N SER A 25 -8.15 3.75 10.20
CA SER A 25 -7.61 3.72 11.56
C SER A 25 -7.87 5.02 12.31
N SER A 26 -7.56 6.17 11.71
CA SER A 26 -7.83 7.50 12.28
C SER A 26 -9.31 7.69 12.56
N TYR A 27 -10.19 7.30 11.63
CA TYR A 27 -11.63 7.42 11.77
C TYR A 27 -12.17 6.58 12.94
N LEU A 28 -11.70 5.34 13.11
CA LEU A 28 -12.06 4.51 14.27
C LEU A 28 -11.58 5.13 15.60
N ILE A 29 -10.37 5.68 15.63
CA ILE A 29 -9.81 6.33 16.82
C ILE A 29 -10.60 7.59 17.20
N ASP A 30 -10.98 8.41 16.22
CA ASP A 30 -11.76 9.63 16.42
C ASP A 30 -13.15 9.33 17.04
N PHE A 31 -13.72 8.17 16.73
CA PHE A 31 -14.97 7.67 17.33
C PHE A 31 -14.77 6.89 18.65
N GLY A 32 -13.63 7.06 19.31
CA GLY A 32 -13.32 6.45 20.60
C GLY A 32 -12.90 4.98 20.55
N LYS A 33 -12.86 4.34 19.37
CA LYS A 33 -12.53 2.91 19.20
C LYS A 33 -11.03 2.69 19.01
N ARG A 34 -10.23 3.14 19.97
CA ARG A 34 -8.75 3.17 19.90
C ARG A 34 -8.13 1.82 19.54
N VAL A 35 -8.52 0.75 20.25
CA VAL A 35 -7.98 -0.60 20.02
C VAL A 35 -8.31 -1.08 18.62
N GLN A 36 -9.54 -0.85 18.14
CA GLN A 36 -9.96 -1.24 16.80
C GLN A 36 -9.17 -0.49 15.73
N GLY A 37 -8.90 0.80 15.93
CA GLY A 37 -8.06 1.58 15.02
C GLY A 37 -6.64 1.03 14.93
N LEU A 38 -6.02 0.64 16.04
CA LEU A 38 -4.67 0.03 16.03
C LEU A 38 -4.67 -1.36 15.37
N VAL A 39 -5.66 -2.20 15.69
CA VAL A 39 -5.85 -3.51 15.03
C VAL A 39 -6.01 -3.35 13.53
N PHE A 40 -6.73 -2.31 13.09
CA PHE A 40 -6.91 -2.04 11.67
C PHE A 40 -5.57 -1.79 10.93
N ILE A 41 -4.58 -1.17 11.58
CA ILE A 41 -3.24 -0.96 10.97
C ILE A 41 -2.55 -2.29 10.69
N LEU A 42 -2.68 -3.24 11.62
CA LEU A 42 -2.16 -4.59 11.46
C LEU A 42 -2.85 -5.26 10.26
N VAL A 43 -4.18 -5.17 10.18
CA VAL A 43 -4.94 -5.71 9.04
C VAL A 43 -4.47 -5.06 7.73
N ALA A 44 -4.34 -3.74 7.66
CA ALA A 44 -3.90 -3.03 6.47
C ALA A 44 -2.47 -3.42 6.03
N SER A 45 -1.60 -3.74 6.99
CA SER A 45 -0.22 -4.13 6.72
C SER A 45 -0.06 -5.61 6.36
N LEU A 46 -0.96 -6.47 6.84
CA LEU A 46 -0.94 -7.92 6.59
C LEU A 46 -1.83 -8.35 5.42
N LEU A 47 -2.80 -7.53 5.02
CA LEU A 47 -3.66 -7.83 3.86
C LEU A 47 -2.85 -8.18 2.59
N PRO A 48 -1.74 -7.47 2.27
CA PRO A 48 -0.85 -7.87 1.18
C PRO A 48 -0.38 -9.31 1.23
N VAL A 49 -0.07 -9.83 2.43
CA VAL A 49 0.45 -11.19 2.63
C VAL A 49 -0.58 -12.23 2.22
N LEU A 50 -1.86 -11.99 2.54
CA LEU A 50 -2.96 -12.90 2.19
C LEU A 50 -3.15 -13.01 0.67
N PHE A 51 -3.00 -11.88 -0.05
CA PHE A 51 -3.10 -11.87 -1.51
C PHE A 51 -1.88 -12.48 -2.20
N ILE A 52 -0.71 -12.42 -1.56
CA ILE A 52 0.52 -13.04 -2.10
C ILE A 52 0.34 -14.55 -2.23
N PHE A 53 -0.22 -15.26 -1.24
CA PHE A 53 -0.46 -16.70 -1.35
C PHE A 53 -1.38 -17.08 -2.51
N PHE A 54 -2.45 -16.30 -2.74
CA PHE A 54 -3.35 -16.51 -3.88
C PHE A 54 -2.68 -16.22 -5.22
N SER A 55 -1.83 -15.20 -5.25
CA SER A 55 -1.14 -14.79 -6.46
C SER A 55 0.08 -15.63 -6.81
N PHE A 56 0.81 -16.17 -5.83
CA PHE A 56 2.01 -16.98 -6.07
C PHE A 56 1.61 -18.23 -6.88
N TYR A 57 0.43 -18.79 -6.59
CA TYR A 57 -0.15 -19.89 -7.35
C TYR A 57 -0.45 -19.53 -8.82
N LEU A 58 -0.97 -18.33 -9.09
CA LEU A 58 -1.28 -17.84 -10.44
C LEU A 58 -0.03 -17.33 -11.20
N VAL A 59 0.92 -16.72 -10.50
CA VAL A 59 2.08 -16.01 -11.06
C VAL A 59 3.26 -16.93 -11.32
N VAL A 60 3.44 -18.01 -10.56
CA VAL A 60 4.46 -19.04 -10.86
C VAL A 60 4.26 -19.62 -12.28
N GLN A 61 3.05 -19.53 -12.85
CA GLN A 61 2.80 -19.93 -14.23
C GLN A 61 3.12 -18.87 -15.29
N SER A 62 3.41 -17.61 -14.91
CA SER A 62 3.62 -16.50 -15.84
C SER A 62 5.04 -15.94 -15.77
N GLU A 63 5.65 -15.65 -16.92
CA GLU A 63 7.00 -15.06 -17.01
C GLU A 63 7.07 -13.68 -16.31
N LEU A 64 8.24 -13.39 -15.71
CA LEU A 64 8.54 -12.14 -15.00
C LEU A 64 8.28 -10.89 -15.86
N LEU A 65 8.48 -11.01 -17.18
CA LEU A 65 8.23 -9.97 -18.17
C LEU A 65 6.74 -9.65 -18.33
N VAL A 66 5.87 -10.68 -18.42
CA VAL A 66 4.42 -10.52 -18.56
C VAL A 66 3.85 -9.82 -17.33
N LEU A 67 4.33 -10.18 -16.14
CA LEU A 67 3.93 -9.51 -14.92
C LEU A 67 4.43 -8.07 -14.87
N GLY A 68 5.67 -7.80 -15.29
CA GLY A 68 6.22 -6.45 -15.42
C GLY A 68 5.38 -5.53 -16.31
N VAL A 69 4.85 -6.08 -17.40
CA VAL A 69 3.93 -5.38 -18.32
C VAL A 69 2.57 -5.12 -17.66
N ILE A 70 1.99 -6.12 -16.97
CA ILE A 70 0.74 -5.94 -16.21
C ILE A 70 0.91 -4.89 -15.11
N LEU A 71 2.05 -4.88 -14.43
CA LEU A 71 2.43 -3.89 -13.41
C LEU A 71 2.45 -2.47 -13.98
N ALA A 72 3.19 -2.25 -15.06
CA ALA A 72 3.27 -0.95 -15.73
C ALA A 72 1.89 -0.49 -16.22
N LEU A 73 1.12 -1.40 -16.82
CA LEU A 73 -0.22 -1.14 -17.31
C LEU A 73 -1.28 -0.98 -16.19
N SER A 74 -1.02 -1.44 -14.96
CA SER A 74 -1.91 -1.25 -13.81
C SER A 74 -1.68 0.07 -13.06
N TYR A 75 -0.45 0.60 -13.12
CA TYR A 75 -0.11 1.90 -12.54
C TYR A 75 -0.49 3.07 -13.47
N LEU A 76 -0.51 2.87 -14.80
CA LEU A 76 -0.99 3.87 -15.77
C LEU A 76 -2.46 4.31 -15.53
N PRO A 77 -3.44 3.41 -15.33
CA PRO A 77 -4.82 3.75 -15.00
C PRO A 77 -4.99 4.46 -13.65
N LYS A 78 -4.11 4.21 -12.66
CA LYS A 78 -4.15 4.90 -11.36
C LYS A 78 -3.97 6.41 -11.52
N ILE A 79 -3.19 6.84 -12.51
CA ILE A 79 -3.00 8.26 -12.88
C ILE A 79 -4.35 8.91 -13.30
N ILE A 80 -5.29 8.12 -13.85
CA ILE A 80 -6.55 8.60 -14.42
C ILE A 80 -7.74 8.41 -13.44
N LEU A 81 -7.79 7.28 -12.73
CA LEU A 81 -8.95 6.84 -11.93
C LEU A 81 -8.83 7.12 -10.41
N TRP A 82 -7.86 7.94 -10.00
CA TRP A 82 -7.44 8.18 -8.61
C TRP A 82 -8.58 8.50 -7.61
N LYS A 83 -9.75 8.97 -8.09
CA LYS A 83 -10.73 9.74 -7.31
C LYS A 83 -11.76 8.93 -6.52
N TYR A 84 -11.77 7.61 -6.63
CA TYR A 84 -12.87 6.81 -6.08
C TYR A 84 -12.41 5.97 -4.88
N TYR A 85 -12.32 6.60 -3.70
CA TYR A 85 -12.37 5.87 -2.43
C TYR A 85 -13.83 5.76 -2.02
N HIS A 86 -14.38 4.56 -2.05
CA HIS A 86 -15.74 4.33 -1.61
C HIS A 86 -15.74 3.91 -0.14
N TYR A 87 -16.39 4.73 0.68
CA TYR A 87 -16.89 4.33 1.98
C TYR A 87 -18.38 4.67 2.03
N SER A 88 -19.21 3.71 1.63
CA SER A 88 -20.67 3.83 1.76
C SER A 88 -21.09 2.99 2.96
N SER A 89 -21.17 3.60 4.14
CA SER A 89 -21.70 2.91 5.32
C SER A 89 -22.16 3.87 6.43
N ASN A 90 -22.67 3.27 7.52
CA ASN A 90 -23.18 3.92 8.72
C ASN A 90 -22.25 5.01 9.29
N TYR A 91 -22.86 6.04 9.89
CA TYR A 91 -22.19 7.18 10.52
C TYR A 91 -21.24 6.78 11.68
N ILE A 92 -21.51 5.64 12.33
CA ILE A 92 -20.65 5.08 13.38
C ILE A 92 -19.78 3.97 12.76
N PRO A 93 -18.45 4.12 12.70
CA PRO A 93 -17.58 3.09 12.12
C PRO A 93 -17.55 1.82 12.97
N SER A 94 -17.48 0.67 12.31
CA SER A 94 -17.09 -0.61 12.93
C SER A 94 -15.83 -1.14 12.27
N LEU A 95 -15.02 -1.88 13.03
CA LEU A 95 -13.83 -2.55 12.48
C LEU A 95 -14.18 -3.43 11.28
N THR A 96 -15.25 -4.20 11.38
CA THR A 96 -15.70 -5.10 10.31
C THR A 96 -16.05 -4.36 9.02
N ASN A 97 -16.76 -3.23 9.11
CA ASN A 97 -17.10 -2.42 7.94
C ASN A 97 -15.87 -1.72 7.35
N ALA A 98 -14.98 -1.22 8.20
CA ALA A 98 -13.71 -0.63 7.75
C ALA A 98 -12.88 -1.67 6.98
N VAL A 99 -12.74 -2.89 7.50
CA VAL A 99 -12.01 -3.97 6.83
C VAL A 99 -12.68 -4.36 5.51
N LYS A 100 -14.00 -4.54 5.51
CA LYS A 100 -14.76 -4.85 4.27
C LYS A 100 -14.49 -3.82 3.17
N TRP A 101 -14.67 -2.54 3.46
CA TRP A 101 -14.46 -1.49 2.47
C TRP A 101 -13.00 -1.29 2.10
N TYR A 102 -12.08 -1.51 3.02
CA TYR A 102 -10.66 -1.49 2.71
C TYR A 102 -10.28 -2.60 1.71
N VAL A 103 -10.74 -3.83 1.93
CA VAL A 103 -10.50 -4.95 1.00
C VAL A 103 -11.12 -4.67 -0.37
N ILE A 104 -12.35 -4.15 -0.43
CA ILE A 104 -13.00 -3.78 -1.70
C ILE A 104 -12.16 -2.73 -2.44
N ASN A 105 -11.75 -1.66 -1.76
CA ASN A 105 -10.92 -0.62 -2.36
C ASN A 105 -9.55 -1.17 -2.80
N TYR A 106 -8.96 -2.07 -2.02
CA TYR A 106 -7.70 -2.73 -2.32
C TYR A 106 -7.77 -3.55 -3.61
N ILE A 107 -8.88 -4.25 -3.85
CA ILE A 107 -9.14 -5.02 -5.08
C ILE A 107 -9.39 -4.08 -6.27
N ILE A 108 -10.32 -3.12 -6.13
CA ILE A 108 -10.69 -2.19 -7.22
C ILE A 108 -9.47 -1.41 -7.69
N LYS A 109 -8.60 -0.99 -6.77
CA LYS A 109 -7.36 -0.26 -7.08
C LYS A 109 -6.21 -1.18 -7.45
N MET A 110 -6.39 -2.49 -7.43
CA MET A 110 -5.33 -3.45 -7.68
C MET A 110 -4.08 -3.16 -6.82
N ASP A 111 -4.26 -2.75 -5.56
CA ASP A 111 -3.15 -2.42 -4.65
C ASP A 111 -2.38 -3.67 -4.19
N PHE A 112 -2.89 -4.87 -4.49
CA PHE A 112 -2.21 -6.15 -4.32
C PHE A 112 -1.05 -6.38 -5.29
N ILE A 113 -1.05 -5.71 -6.44
CA ILE A 113 -0.06 -5.92 -7.50
C ILE A 113 1.37 -5.60 -7.05
N LEU A 114 1.56 -4.53 -6.28
CA LEU A 114 2.89 -4.12 -5.83
C LEU A 114 3.52 -5.11 -4.83
N PRO A 115 2.82 -5.54 -3.76
CA PRO A 115 3.32 -6.60 -2.89
C PRO A 115 3.61 -7.92 -3.63
N MET A 116 2.80 -8.25 -4.64
CA MET A 116 3.07 -9.40 -5.51
C MET A 116 4.40 -9.25 -6.24
N TYR A 117 4.63 -8.10 -6.87
CA TYR A 117 5.90 -7.79 -7.52
C TYR A 117 7.09 -7.95 -6.57
N ILE A 118 7.02 -7.34 -5.39
CA ILE A 118 8.08 -7.41 -4.39
C ILE A 118 8.33 -8.84 -3.93
N SER A 119 7.28 -9.67 -3.83
CA SER A 119 7.42 -11.08 -3.47
C SER A 119 8.27 -11.88 -4.46
N LEU A 120 8.26 -11.50 -5.74
CA LEU A 120 9.05 -12.15 -6.79
C LEU A 120 10.51 -11.72 -6.78
N LEU A 121 10.80 -10.51 -6.31
CA LEU A 121 12.18 -10.09 -6.04
C LEU A 121 12.80 -10.98 -4.96
N GLY A 122 11.97 -11.49 -4.05
CA GLY A 122 12.34 -12.47 -3.04
C GLY A 122 11.72 -12.19 -1.68
N LEU A 123 11.63 -13.24 -0.85
CA LEU A 123 11.01 -13.19 0.48
C LEU A 123 11.63 -12.14 1.41
N ASN A 124 12.95 -11.92 1.31
CA ASN A 124 13.65 -10.91 2.13
C ASN A 124 13.16 -9.49 1.82
N TYR A 125 12.94 -9.16 0.54
CA TYR A 125 12.43 -7.85 0.13
C TYR A 125 10.98 -7.67 0.58
N LEU A 126 10.18 -8.72 0.49
CA LEU A 126 8.80 -8.72 0.97
C LEU A 126 8.72 -8.47 2.49
N LEU A 127 9.54 -9.15 3.27
CA LEU A 127 9.60 -8.95 4.73
C LEU A 127 9.96 -7.51 5.07
N VAL A 128 10.98 -6.95 4.40
CA VAL A 128 11.35 -5.54 4.57
C VAL A 128 10.19 -4.62 4.20
N PHE A 129 9.52 -4.88 3.08
CA PHE A 129 8.38 -4.08 2.64
C PHE A 129 7.21 -4.09 3.64
N ILE A 130 6.90 -5.23 4.26
CA ILE A 130 5.83 -5.33 5.26
C ILE A 130 6.24 -4.64 6.56
N LEU A 131 7.44 -4.92 7.07
CA LEU A 131 7.91 -4.40 8.36
C LEU A 131 8.08 -2.88 8.31
N VAL A 132 8.76 -2.36 7.30
CA VAL A 132 8.94 -0.91 7.11
C VAL A 132 7.57 -0.24 6.94
N GLY A 133 6.65 -0.87 6.21
CA GLY A 133 5.32 -0.32 5.96
C GLY A 133 4.50 -0.23 7.24
N LEU A 134 4.55 -1.26 8.07
CA LEU A 134 3.89 -1.31 9.38
C LEU A 134 4.45 -0.24 10.32
N ILE A 135 5.78 -0.14 10.44
CA ILE A 135 6.45 0.89 11.26
C ILE A 135 6.04 2.28 10.78
N THR A 136 6.08 2.51 9.48
CA THR A 136 5.75 3.81 8.89
C THR A 136 4.29 4.20 9.14
N ARG A 137 3.34 3.27 8.99
CA ARG A 137 1.91 3.52 9.30
C ARG A 137 1.69 3.86 10.78
N MET A 138 2.38 3.15 11.68
CA MET A 138 2.33 3.43 13.12
C MET A 138 2.84 4.83 13.43
N ILE A 139 3.99 5.22 12.86
CA ILE A 139 4.56 6.57 13.00
C ILE A 139 3.59 7.62 12.43
N ALA A 140 3.05 7.40 11.23
CA ALA A 140 2.10 8.30 10.59
C ALA A 140 0.87 8.55 11.46
N ILE A 141 0.35 7.53 12.14
CA ILE A 141 -0.81 7.67 13.03
C ILE A 141 -0.47 8.44 14.30
N ILE A 142 0.74 8.24 14.87
CA ILE A 142 1.21 9.06 15.99
C ILE A 142 1.28 10.54 15.56
N ILE A 143 1.82 10.82 14.37
CA ILE A 143 1.92 12.18 13.82
C ILE A 143 0.52 12.77 13.57
N ILE A 144 -0.40 12.02 12.95
CA ILE A 144 -1.78 12.48 12.69
C ILE A 144 -2.48 12.85 13.99
N ARG A 145 -2.31 12.06 15.04
CA ARG A 145 -2.96 12.35 16.32
C ARG A 145 -2.49 13.67 16.93
N ASN A 146 -1.21 14.00 16.75
CA ASN A 146 -0.61 15.21 17.33
C ASN A 146 -0.71 16.44 16.41
N PHE A 147 -0.74 16.25 15.09
CA PHE A 147 -0.65 17.32 14.07
C PHE A 147 -1.68 17.18 12.95
N LYS A 148 -2.87 16.65 13.26
CA LYS A 148 -3.95 16.28 12.32
C LYS A 148 -4.19 17.27 11.17
N PRO A 149 -4.44 18.58 11.42
CA PRO A 149 -4.76 19.50 10.32
C PRO A 149 -3.58 19.73 9.38
N LEU A 150 -2.36 19.77 9.90
CA LEU A 150 -1.15 20.02 9.13
C LEU A 150 -0.78 18.80 8.28
N PHE A 151 -0.84 17.61 8.87
CA PHE A 151 -0.52 16.35 8.20
C PHE A 151 -1.51 16.03 7.07
N LEU A 152 -2.82 16.18 7.33
CA LEU A 152 -3.84 15.96 6.31
C LEU A 152 -3.72 16.96 5.14
N LYS A 153 -3.29 18.20 5.42
CA LYS A 153 -3.06 19.22 4.38
C LYS A 153 -1.86 18.88 3.50
N ILE A 154 -0.73 18.50 4.10
CA ILE A 154 0.49 18.12 3.38
C ILE A 154 0.21 16.92 2.48
N ILE A 155 -0.43 15.89 3.00
CA ILE A 155 -0.67 14.67 2.22
C ILE A 155 -1.69 14.88 1.12
N ARG A 156 -2.79 15.60 1.37
CA ARG A 156 -3.77 15.90 0.31
C ARG A 156 -3.16 16.69 -0.85
N LEU A 157 -2.26 17.63 -0.57
CA LEU A 157 -1.61 18.45 -1.59
C LEU A 157 -0.58 17.65 -2.40
N ASN A 158 0.13 16.73 -1.74
CA ASN A 158 1.28 16.06 -2.36
C ASN A 158 0.99 14.62 -2.80
N LEU A 159 -0.19 14.08 -2.50
CA LEU A 159 -0.55 12.71 -2.87
C LEU A 159 -0.31 12.36 -4.35
N PRO A 160 -0.59 13.22 -5.36
CA PRO A 160 -0.32 12.88 -6.76
C PRO A 160 1.18 12.74 -7.01
N GLN A 161 1.99 13.57 -6.35
CA GLN A 161 3.44 13.53 -6.44
C GLN A 161 4.00 12.27 -5.74
N VAL A 162 3.41 11.87 -4.61
CA VAL A 162 3.75 10.64 -3.89
C VAL A 162 3.47 9.40 -4.74
N GLU A 163 2.34 9.37 -5.44
CA GLU A 163 2.00 8.26 -6.35
C GLU A 163 2.90 8.23 -7.60
N ASN A 164 3.22 9.38 -8.18
CA ASN A 164 4.20 9.47 -9.28
C ASN A 164 5.58 8.97 -8.86
N LEU A 165 6.06 9.36 -7.67
CA LEU A 165 7.31 8.86 -7.08
C LEU A 165 7.26 7.35 -6.88
N SER A 166 6.15 6.80 -6.39
CA SER A 166 5.99 5.35 -6.24
C SER A 166 6.12 4.63 -7.59
N SER A 167 5.50 5.17 -8.64
CA SER A 167 5.53 4.61 -9.99
C SER A 167 6.95 4.61 -10.58
N ILE A 168 7.67 5.72 -10.43
CA ILE A 168 9.08 5.84 -10.86
C ILE A 168 9.95 4.82 -10.15
N LEU A 169 9.76 4.63 -8.83
CA LEU A 169 10.53 3.67 -8.06
C LEU A 169 10.22 2.22 -8.47
N VAL A 170 8.96 1.87 -8.74
CA VAL A 170 8.61 0.54 -9.29
C VAL A 170 9.34 0.30 -10.60
N ILE A 171 9.27 1.24 -11.56
CA ILE A 171 9.95 1.12 -12.86
C ILE A 171 11.46 0.98 -12.66
N SER A 172 12.05 1.77 -11.76
CA SER A 172 13.49 1.72 -11.46
C SER A 172 13.91 0.35 -10.93
N THR A 173 13.14 -0.22 -9.99
CA THR A 173 13.42 -1.58 -9.49
C THR A 173 13.31 -2.64 -10.57
N LEU A 174 12.34 -2.49 -11.48
CA LEU A 174 12.09 -3.45 -12.55
C LEU A 174 13.23 -3.43 -13.58
N LEU A 175 13.72 -2.24 -13.94
CA LEU A 175 14.87 -2.10 -14.84
C LEU A 175 16.15 -2.72 -14.26
N ILE A 176 16.40 -2.55 -12.95
CA ILE A 176 17.55 -3.18 -12.28
C ILE A 176 17.44 -4.71 -12.34
N VAL A 177 16.27 -5.26 -12.04
CA VAL A 177 16.04 -6.70 -12.03
C VAL A 177 16.18 -7.31 -13.43
N LEU A 178 15.68 -6.61 -14.46
CA LEU A 178 15.86 -7.04 -15.86
C LEU A 178 17.33 -6.97 -16.31
N HIS A 179 18.08 -5.95 -15.87
CA HIS A 179 19.51 -5.86 -16.17
C HIS A 179 20.29 -7.00 -15.53
N ASP A 180 20.00 -7.34 -14.26
CA ASP A 180 20.73 -8.37 -13.52
C ASP A 180 20.35 -9.81 -13.90
N SER A 181 19.35 -10.00 -14.77
CA SER A 181 18.88 -11.32 -15.25
C SER A 181 19.37 -11.67 -16.67
N ILE A 182 20.15 -10.80 -17.30
CA ILE A 182 20.83 -11.00 -18.61
C ILE A 182 22.31 -11.29 -18.34
#